data_AF-A0A1X1XBL6-F1
#
_entry.id   AF-A0A1X1XBL6-F1
#
_cell.length_a   1.000
_cell.length_b   1.000
_cell.length_c   1.000
_cell.angle_alpha   90.00
_cell.angle_beta   90.00
_cell.angle_gamma   90.00
#
_symmetry.space_group_name_H-M   'P 1'
#
loop_
_entity.id
_entity.type
_entity.pdbx_description
1 polymer ?
#
loop_
_entity_poly.entity_id
_entity_poly.type
_entity_poly.pdbx_seq_one_letter_code
_entity_poly.pdbx_strand_id
1 'polypeptide(L)'
;MANSGELVAIDLTERERAFIGQALQEWQNTAAWKPFPIQVLGLSEWSEFDVLTERLAQAVTGRQSLSVLDWARVLYLAECSWASSLVGAALDFSTVSGFTDTEALGLLRGLQRKIGGMKYADALFPGRGRHRPVEEWKRESEKIIEEQRGRRYPPGL
;
A
#
# COMPACT_ATOMS: atom_id res chain seq x y z
N MET A 1 -10.57 16.71 -7.32
CA MET A 1 -10.53 15.76 -6.19
C MET A 1 -11.02 14.43 -6.73
N ALA A 2 -10.25 13.34 -6.59
CA ALA A 2 -10.71 12.02 -7.01
C ALA A 2 -11.97 11.66 -6.21
N ASN A 3 -12.98 11.09 -6.86
CA ASN A 3 -14.16 10.61 -6.16
C ASN A 3 -13.77 9.38 -5.33
N SER A 4 -13.55 9.56 -4.02
CA SER A 4 -13.06 8.50 -3.14
C SER A 4 -13.96 7.26 -3.11
N GLY A 5 -15.25 7.40 -3.46
CA GLY A 5 -16.24 6.33 -3.57
C GLY A 5 -16.33 5.65 -4.94
N GLU A 6 -15.59 6.10 -5.95
CA GLU A 6 -15.52 5.47 -7.27
C GLU A 6 -15.04 4.01 -7.13
N LEU A 7 -15.83 3.05 -7.62
CA LEU A 7 -15.42 1.64 -7.66
C LEU A 7 -14.45 1.41 -8.81
N VAL A 8 -13.30 0.83 -8.49
CA VAL A 8 -12.22 0.54 -9.43
C VAL A 8 -11.90 -0.96 -9.35
N ALA A 9 -11.94 -1.63 -10.49
CA ALA A 9 -11.40 -2.97 -10.63
C ALA A 9 -9.89 -2.88 -10.91
N ILE A 10 -9.07 -3.54 -10.10
CA ILE A 10 -7.62 -3.63 -10.32
C ILE A 10 -7.28 -5.06 -10.69
N ASP A 11 -6.57 -5.22 -11.80
CA ASP A 11 -6.11 -6.52 -12.26
C ASP A 11 -4.95 -7.02 -11.39
N LEU A 12 -5.31 -7.79 -10.37
CA LEU A 12 -4.37 -8.48 -9.49
C LEU A 12 -4.14 -9.90 -10.00
N THR A 13 -2.90 -10.37 -9.89
CA THR A 13 -2.59 -11.79 -10.00
C THR A 13 -3.16 -12.54 -8.79
N GLU A 14 -3.30 -13.87 -8.89
CA GLU A 14 -3.72 -14.66 -7.73
C GLU A 14 -2.73 -14.56 -6.57
N ARG A 15 -1.44 -14.44 -6.86
CA ARG A 15 -0.41 -14.37 -5.82
C ARG A 15 -0.44 -13.02 -5.10
N GLU A 16 -0.69 -11.93 -5.81
CA GLU A 16 -0.93 -10.61 -5.22
C GLU A 16 -2.20 -10.60 -4.35
N ARG A 17 -3.29 -11.24 -4.80
CA ARG A 17 -4.50 -11.40 -3.98
C ARG A 17 -4.24 -12.19 -2.71
N ALA A 18 -3.55 -13.32 -2.81
CA ALA A 18 -3.20 -14.15 -1.67
C ALA A 18 -2.32 -13.38 -0.66
N PHE A 19 -1.35 -12.60 -1.17
CA PHE A 19 -0.49 -11.76 -0.33
C PHE A 19 -1.29 -10.69 0.41
N ILE A 20 -2.20 -9.98 -0.26
CA ILE A 20 -3.08 -9.00 0.40
C ILE A 20 -3.95 -9.71 1.46
N GLY A 21 -4.55 -10.85 1.11
CA GLY A 21 -5.39 -11.61 2.04
C GLY A 21 -4.65 -11.93 3.33
N GLN A 22 -3.44 -12.49 3.21
CA GLN A 22 -2.59 -12.78 4.37
C GLN A 22 -2.21 -11.50 5.14
N ALA A 23 -1.78 -10.46 4.43
CA ALA A 23 -1.36 -9.22 5.06
C ALA A 23 -2.47 -8.53 5.85
N LEU A 24 -3.70 -8.61 5.37
CA LEU A 24 -4.86 -8.11 6.10
C LEU A 24 -5.24 -9.03 7.27
N GLN A 25 -5.09 -10.35 7.12
CA GLN A 25 -5.38 -11.30 8.19
C GLN A 25 -4.44 -11.15 9.39
N GLU A 26 -3.20 -10.70 9.20
CA GLU A 26 -2.26 -10.47 10.31
C GLU A 26 -2.75 -9.46 11.35
N TRP A 27 -3.66 -8.55 10.97
CA TRP A 27 -4.31 -7.64 11.90
C TRP A 27 -5.26 -8.32 12.90
N GLN A 28 -5.62 -9.58 12.65
CA GLN A 28 -6.34 -10.46 13.59
C GLN A 28 -5.43 -11.54 14.20
N ASN A 29 -4.15 -11.56 13.80
CA ASN A 29 -3.15 -12.51 14.27
C ASN A 29 -2.00 -11.74 14.95
N THR A 30 -0.79 -11.83 14.39
CA THR A 30 0.46 -11.37 14.99
C THR A 30 0.48 -9.88 15.28
N ALA A 31 -0.20 -9.08 14.45
CA ALA A 31 -0.27 -7.63 14.60
C ALA A 31 -1.46 -7.15 15.45
N ALA A 32 -2.38 -8.04 15.86
CA ALA A 32 -3.66 -7.67 16.49
C ALA A 32 -3.52 -6.80 17.74
N TRP A 33 -2.47 -7.02 18.53
CA TRP A 33 -2.25 -6.32 19.79
C TRP A 33 -1.26 -5.17 19.69
N LYS A 34 -0.74 -4.90 18.48
CA LYS A 34 0.23 -3.82 18.27
C LYS A 34 -0.51 -2.48 18.13
N PRO A 35 -0.04 -1.40 18.78
CA PRO A 35 -0.65 -0.09 18.63
C PRO A 35 -0.62 0.37 17.17
N PHE A 36 -1.77 0.83 16.66
CA PHE A 36 -1.89 1.38 15.33
C PHE A 36 -2.85 2.58 15.34
N PRO A 37 -2.52 3.71 14.68
CA PRO A 37 -3.35 4.91 14.71
C PRO A 37 -4.53 4.79 13.74
N ILE A 38 -5.56 4.00 14.09
CA ILE A 38 -6.70 3.67 13.21
C ILE A 38 -7.42 4.88 12.58
N GLN A 39 -7.31 6.06 13.19
CA GLN A 39 -7.87 7.31 12.68
C GLN A 39 -7.30 7.70 11.31
N VAL A 40 -6.09 7.23 10.98
CA VAL A 40 -5.50 7.40 9.64
C VAL A 40 -6.33 6.73 8.53
N LEU A 41 -7.16 5.76 8.89
CA LEU A 41 -8.06 5.06 7.98
C LEU A 41 -9.46 5.70 7.96
N GLY A 42 -9.68 6.77 8.73
CA GLY A 42 -11.00 7.39 8.92
C GLY A 42 -11.92 6.63 9.88
N LEU A 43 -11.34 5.85 10.81
CA LEU A 43 -12.07 5.11 11.83
C LEU A 43 -11.99 5.83 13.18
N SER A 44 -12.99 5.63 14.03
CA SER A 44 -13.04 6.20 15.39
C SER A 44 -12.82 5.15 16.46
N GLU A 45 -13.22 3.89 16.20
CA GLU A 45 -13.21 2.80 17.17
C GLU A 45 -12.47 1.57 16.64
N TRP A 46 -11.84 0.80 17.52
CA TRP A 46 -11.09 -0.41 17.14
C TRP A 46 -11.98 -1.52 16.55
N SER A 47 -13.22 -1.64 16.99
CA SER A 47 -14.16 -2.61 16.40
C SER A 47 -14.46 -2.33 14.93
N GLU A 48 -14.41 -1.07 14.49
CA GLU A 48 -14.55 -0.70 13.08
C GLU A 48 -13.34 -1.15 12.26
N PHE A 49 -12.16 -1.21 12.89
CA PHE A 49 -10.93 -1.67 12.25
C PHE A 49 -10.97 -3.18 11.98
N ASP A 50 -11.48 -3.96 12.93
CA ASP A 50 -11.67 -5.41 12.76
C ASP A 50 -12.61 -5.69 11.59
N VAL A 51 -13.78 -5.03 11.59
CA VAL A 51 -14.76 -5.14 10.50
C VAL A 51 -14.17 -4.68 9.16
N LEU A 52 -13.37 -3.61 9.15
CA LEU A 52 -12.75 -3.09 7.95
C LEU A 52 -11.75 -4.10 7.36
N THR A 53 -10.81 -4.60 8.18
CA THR A 53 -9.74 -5.49 7.72
C THR A 53 -10.30 -6.81 7.19
N GLU A 54 -11.31 -7.38 7.88
CA GLU A 54 -12.02 -8.56 7.41
C GLU A 54 -12.75 -8.31 6.08
N ARG A 55 -13.55 -7.24 6.00
CA ARG A 55 -14.29 -6.88 4.78
C ARG A 55 -13.36 -6.69 3.58
N LEU A 56 -12.23 -5.99 3.77
CA LEU A 56 -11.27 -5.75 2.70
C LEU A 56 -10.61 -7.06 2.24
N ALA A 57 -10.25 -7.95 3.16
CA ALA A 57 -9.67 -9.25 2.84
C ALA A 57 -10.65 -10.09 2.00
N GLN A 58 -11.91 -10.17 2.42
CA GLN A 58 -12.96 -10.89 1.70
C GLN A 58 -13.21 -10.30 0.31
N ALA A 59 -13.27 -8.98 0.19
CA ALA A 59 -13.51 -8.32 -1.09
C ALA A 59 -12.35 -8.53 -2.09
N VAL A 60 -11.10 -8.43 -1.64
CA VAL A 60 -9.92 -8.64 -2.51
C VAL A 60 -9.82 -10.10 -2.95
N THR A 61 -9.96 -11.04 -2.02
CA THR A 61 -9.92 -12.48 -2.34
C THR A 61 -11.10 -12.90 -3.22
N GLY A 62 -12.26 -12.28 -3.03
CA GLY A 62 -13.47 -12.44 -3.85
C GLY A 62 -13.43 -11.74 -5.21
N ARG A 63 -12.31 -11.09 -5.59
CA ARG A 63 -12.14 -10.33 -6.84
C ARG A 63 -13.18 -9.21 -7.03
N GLN A 64 -13.61 -8.61 -5.94
CA GLN A 64 -14.58 -7.51 -5.97
C GLN A 64 -13.89 -6.19 -6.36
N SER A 65 -14.65 -5.30 -7.00
CA SER A 65 -14.21 -3.92 -7.18
C SER A 65 -14.30 -3.17 -5.85
N LEU A 66 -13.30 -2.35 -5.55
CA LEU A 66 -13.26 -1.54 -4.32
C LEU A 66 -13.28 -0.06 -4.66
N SER A 67 -13.69 0.74 -3.68
CA SER A 67 -13.55 2.20 -3.79
C SER A 67 -12.08 2.61 -3.85
N VAL A 68 -11.79 3.79 -4.42
CA VAL A 68 -10.42 4.36 -4.41
C VAL A 68 -9.87 4.44 -2.97
N LEU A 69 -10.71 4.85 -2.01
CA LEU A 69 -10.32 4.89 -0.60
C LEU A 69 -10.01 3.49 -0.04
N ASP A 70 -10.82 2.49 -0.35
CA ASP A 70 -10.60 1.13 0.13
C ASP A 70 -9.35 0.50 -0.49
N TRP A 71 -9.05 0.78 -1.77
CA TRP A 71 -7.76 0.39 -2.34
C TRP A 71 -6.57 1.05 -1.64
N ALA A 72 -6.68 2.33 -1.30
CA ALA A 72 -5.64 3.02 -0.54
C ALA A 72 -5.44 2.40 0.85
N ARG A 73 -6.54 2.06 1.55
CA ARG A 73 -6.52 1.35 2.83
C ARG A 73 -5.87 -0.03 2.70
N VAL A 74 -6.22 -0.80 1.68
CA VAL A 74 -5.64 -2.13 1.39
C VAL A 74 -4.12 -2.02 1.26
N LEU A 75 -3.63 -1.11 0.42
CA LEU A 75 -2.20 -0.96 0.19
C LEU A 75 -1.47 -0.53 1.48
N TYR A 76 -1.98 0.50 2.15
CA TYR A 76 -1.35 1.03 3.36
C TYR A 76 -1.30 0.00 4.50
N LEU A 77 -2.39 -0.73 4.71
CA LEU A 77 -2.45 -1.80 5.71
C LEU A 77 -1.52 -2.97 5.38
N ALA A 78 -1.42 -3.36 4.10
CA ALA A 78 -0.50 -4.40 3.67
C ALA A 78 0.96 -3.99 3.88
N GLU A 79 1.32 -2.74 3.56
CA GLU A 79 2.64 -2.17 3.80
C GLU A 79 3.01 -2.18 5.28
N CYS A 80 2.11 -1.70 6.15
CA CYS A 80 2.35 -1.67 7.59
C CYS A 80 2.45 -3.07 8.18
N SER A 81 1.52 -3.97 7.83
CA SER A 81 1.48 -5.34 8.33
C SER A 81 2.74 -6.12 7.95
N TRP A 82 3.14 -6.07 6.68
CA TRP A 82 4.30 -6.83 6.21
C TRP A 82 5.63 -6.22 6.64
N ALA A 83 5.82 -4.90 6.57
CA ALA A 83 7.17 -4.32 6.71
C ALA A 83 7.54 -3.84 8.13
N SER A 84 6.56 -3.51 8.97
CA SER A 84 6.82 -2.81 10.23
C SER A 84 6.85 -3.75 11.43
N SER A 85 8.00 -3.86 12.11
CA SER A 85 8.07 -4.59 13.39
C SER A 85 7.45 -3.81 14.55
N LEU A 86 7.29 -2.49 14.38
CA LEU A 86 6.70 -1.60 15.37
C LEU A 86 5.18 -1.78 15.48
N VAL A 87 4.49 -1.88 14.34
CA VAL A 87 3.01 -1.93 14.30
C VAL A 87 2.44 -3.15 13.57
N GLY A 88 3.23 -3.85 12.76
CA GLY A 88 2.81 -5.01 11.96
C GLY A 88 3.54 -6.30 12.37
N ALA A 89 3.44 -7.33 11.54
CA ALA A 89 4.07 -8.63 11.78
C ALA A 89 5.57 -8.67 11.44
N ALA A 90 6.01 -7.97 10.37
CA ALA A 90 7.42 -7.90 9.94
C ALA A 90 8.19 -9.22 9.99
N LEU A 91 9.12 -9.37 10.94
CA LEU A 91 9.98 -10.55 11.06
C LEU A 91 9.17 -11.84 11.28
N ASP A 92 8.00 -11.72 11.90
CA ASP A 92 7.11 -12.85 12.11
C ASP A 92 6.34 -13.19 10.82
N PHE A 93 6.17 -12.25 9.89
CA PHE A 93 5.34 -12.41 8.69
C PHE A 93 5.79 -13.61 7.85
N SER A 94 7.08 -13.74 7.56
CA SER A 94 7.59 -14.88 6.76
C SER A 94 7.55 -16.21 7.50
N THR A 95 7.42 -16.18 8.83
CA THR A 95 7.27 -17.37 9.68
C THR A 95 5.82 -17.84 9.72
N VAL A 96 4.87 -16.91 9.82
CA VAL A 96 3.44 -17.20 9.97
C VAL A 96 2.68 -17.21 8.63
N SER A 97 3.33 -16.77 7.56
CA SER A 97 2.79 -16.81 6.20
C SER A 97 3.55 -17.77 5.29
N GLY A 98 2.95 -18.06 4.13
CA GLY A 98 3.61 -18.80 3.04
C GLY A 98 4.42 -17.91 2.08
N PHE A 99 4.89 -16.73 2.52
CA PHE A 99 5.63 -15.78 1.69
C PHE A 99 7.02 -15.51 2.26
N THR A 100 8.04 -15.65 1.42
CA THR A 100 9.40 -15.20 1.76
C THR A 100 9.50 -13.68 1.65
N ASP A 101 10.46 -13.06 2.36
CA ASP A 101 10.68 -11.61 2.28
C ASP A 101 10.95 -11.14 0.84
N THR A 102 11.76 -11.88 0.08
CA THR A 102 12.08 -11.56 -1.31
C THR A 102 10.84 -11.60 -2.21
N GLU A 103 10.00 -12.62 -2.02
CA GLU A 103 8.74 -12.75 -2.76
C GLU A 103 7.76 -11.63 -2.38
N ALA A 104 7.57 -11.39 -1.09
CA ALA A 104 6.69 -10.37 -0.55
C ALA A 104 7.09 -8.97 -1.03
N LEU A 105 8.39 -8.65 -1.07
CA LEU A 105 8.89 -7.40 -1.62
C LEU A 105 8.53 -7.25 -3.10
N GLY A 106 8.68 -8.32 -3.89
CA GLY A 106 8.32 -8.33 -5.31
C GLY A 106 6.82 -8.08 -5.53
N LEU A 107 5.98 -8.78 -4.77
CA LEU A 107 4.52 -8.64 -4.79
C LEU A 107 4.10 -7.24 -4.37
N LEU A 108 4.67 -6.71 -3.27
CA LEU A 108 4.36 -5.36 -2.79
C LEU A 108 4.71 -4.30 -3.83
N ARG A 109 5.86 -4.42 -4.52
CA ARG A 109 6.22 -3.50 -5.61
C ARG A 109 5.25 -3.62 -6.79
N GLY A 110 4.70 -4.79 -7.07
CA GLY A 110 3.61 -4.98 -8.02
C GLY A 110 2.36 -4.20 -7.61
N LEU A 111 1.93 -4.37 -6.36
CA LEU A 111 0.78 -3.66 -5.79
C LEU A 111 0.94 -2.14 -5.80
N GLN A 112 2.10 -1.63 -5.38
CA GLN A 112 2.39 -0.18 -5.37
C GLN A 112 2.38 0.43 -6.78
N ARG A 113 2.71 -0.32 -7.83
CA ARG A 113 2.56 0.18 -9.21
C ARG A 113 1.10 0.25 -9.66
N LYS A 114 0.23 -0.61 -9.12
CA LYS A 114 -1.19 -0.71 -9.49
C LYS A 114 -2.10 0.20 -8.66
N ILE A 115 -1.80 0.34 -7.37
CA ILE A 115 -2.62 1.00 -6.34
C ILE A 115 -1.91 2.23 -5.75
N GLY A 116 -0.62 2.41 -6.00
CA GLY A 116 0.11 3.55 -5.43
C GLY A 116 -0.18 4.87 -6.16
N GLY A 117 0.51 5.91 -5.68
CA GLY A 117 0.46 7.25 -6.27
C GLY A 117 -0.56 8.18 -5.63
N MET A 118 -0.56 9.43 -6.10
CA MET A 118 -1.26 10.54 -5.45
C MET A 118 -2.78 10.34 -5.41
N LYS A 119 -3.40 9.71 -6.42
CA LYS A 119 -4.86 9.47 -6.45
C LYS A 119 -5.34 8.75 -5.18
N TYR A 120 -4.64 7.68 -4.80
CA TYR A 120 -4.99 6.84 -3.66
C TYR A 120 -4.53 7.47 -2.34
N ALA A 121 -3.33 8.07 -2.32
CA ALA A 121 -2.83 8.80 -1.15
C ALA A 121 -3.75 9.97 -0.77
N ASP A 122 -4.24 10.75 -1.74
CA ASP A 122 -5.16 11.87 -1.52
C ASP A 122 -6.54 11.38 -1.05
N ALA A 123 -6.96 10.18 -1.46
CA ALA A 123 -8.21 9.59 -0.98
C ALA A 123 -8.11 9.20 0.50
N LEU A 124 -6.98 8.63 0.93
CA LEU A 124 -6.73 8.24 2.32
C LEU A 124 -6.41 9.43 3.23
N PHE A 125 -5.67 10.41 2.71
CA PHE A 125 -5.19 11.57 3.46
C PHE A 125 -5.62 12.89 2.80
N PRO A 126 -6.93 13.16 2.70
CA PRO A 126 -7.43 14.31 1.95
C PRO A 126 -6.91 15.63 2.52
N GLY A 127 -6.33 16.45 1.64
CA GLY A 127 -5.78 17.76 2.01
C GLY A 127 -4.58 17.72 2.96
N ARG A 128 -3.93 16.56 3.11
CA ARG A 128 -2.71 16.40 3.91
C ARG A 128 -1.47 16.35 3.00
N GLY A 129 -0.30 16.37 3.64
CA GLY A 129 0.99 16.39 2.95
C GLY A 129 1.48 17.82 2.68
N ARG A 130 2.73 17.92 2.21
CA ARG A 130 3.29 19.20 1.80
C ARG A 130 2.70 19.59 0.44
N HIS A 131 2.41 20.88 0.26
CA HIS A 131 2.07 21.38 -1.07
C HIS A 131 3.24 21.06 -2.02
N ARG A 132 2.94 20.31 -3.09
CA ARG A 132 3.93 19.98 -4.11
C ARG A 132 3.98 21.14 -5.11
N PRO A 133 5.10 21.88 -5.23
CA PRO A 133 5.24 22.87 -6.28
C PRO A 133 5.48 22.13 -7.61
N VAL A 134 4.38 21.73 -8.26
CA VAL A 134 4.38 20.83 -9.44
C VAL A 134 5.32 21.33 -10.54
N GLU A 135 5.33 22.64 -10.77
CA GLU A 135 6.15 23.26 -11.81
C GLU A 135 7.64 23.30 -11.46
N GLU A 136 7.99 23.51 -10.19
CA GLU A 136 9.39 23.45 -9.74
C GLU A 136 9.92 22.02 -9.83
N TRP A 137 9.10 21.03 -9.45
CA TRP A 137 9.50 19.64 -9.46
C TRP A 137 9.61 19.05 -10.88
N LYS A 138 8.79 19.52 -11.82
CA LYS A 138 8.96 19.19 -13.26
C LYS A 138 10.29 19.70 -13.77
N ARG A 139 10.61 20.98 -13.51
CA ARG A 139 11.90 21.58 -13.90
C ARG A 139 13.09 20.84 -13.30
N GLU A 140 13.02 20.51 -12.00
CA GLU A 140 14.07 19.76 -11.31
C GLU A 140 14.21 18.33 -11.86
N SER A 141 13.09 17.65 -12.15
CA SER A 141 13.10 16.30 -12.71
C SER A 141 13.64 16.27 -14.13
N GLU A 142 13.27 17.24 -14.97
CA GLU A 142 13.78 17.40 -16.33
C GLU A 142 15.30 17.63 -16.30
N LYS A 143 15.78 18.48 -15.39
CA LYS A 143 17.20 18.73 -15.17
C LYS A 143 17.95 17.47 -14.73
N ILE A 144 17.42 16.71 -13.77
CA ILE A 144 18.00 15.43 -13.33
C ILE A 144 18.04 14.42 -14.49
N ILE A 145 16.97 14.31 -15.28
CA ILE A 145 16.91 13.40 -16.43
C ILE A 145 17.95 13.80 -17.49
N GLU A 146 18.12 15.10 -17.76
CA GLU A 146 19.14 15.62 -18.68
C GLU A 146 20.57 15.34 -18.17
N GLU A 147 20.82 15.57 -16.88
CA GLU A 147 22.10 15.25 -16.24
C GLU A 147 22.42 13.74 -16.28
N GLN A 148 21.41 12.88 -16.09
CA GLN A 148 21.58 11.43 -16.16
C GLN A 148 21.76 10.93 -17.59
N ARG A 149 21.12 11.57 -18.59
CA ARG A 149 21.35 11.28 -20.03
C ARG A 149 22.77 11.61 -20.47
N GLY A 150 23.39 12.62 -19.85
CA GLY A 150 24.79 12.99 -20.09
C GLY A 150 25.83 12.10 -19.42
N ARG A 151 25.43 11.28 -18.42
CA ARG A 151 26.34 10.35 -17.75
C ARG A 151 26.53 9.08 -18.58
N ARG A 152 27.65 8.99 -19.31
CA ARG A 152 28.20 7.69 -19.72
C ARG A 152 28.74 6.99 -18.48
N TYR A 153 28.13 5.85 -18.12
CA TYR A 153 28.79 4.91 -17.21
C TYR A 153 30.02 4.33 -17.91
N PRO A 154 31.17 4.22 -17.24
CA PRO A 154 32.32 3.53 -17.81
C PRO A 154 31.95 2.07 -18.11
N PRO A 155 32.46 1.46 -19.20
CA PRO A 155 32.19 0.06 -19.48
C PRO A 155 32.80 -0.81 -18.37
N GLY A 156 31.98 -1.61 -17.67
CA GLY A 156 32.47 -2.67 -16.76
C GLY A 156 31.98 -2.64 -15.31
N LEU A 157 30.71 -2.32 -15.04
CA LEU A 157 30.02 -2.71 -13.80
C LEU A 157 28.84 -3.61 -14.13
#